data_AF-A0A382IKE6-F1
#
_entry.id   AF-A0A382IKE6-F1
#
_cell.length_a   1.000
_cell.length_b   1.000
_cell.length_c   1.000
_cell.angle_alpha   90.00
_cell.angle_beta   90.00
_cell.angle_gamma   90.00
#
_symmetry.space_group_name_H-M   'P 1'
#
loop_
_entity.id
_entity.type
_entity.pdbx_description
1 polymer ?
#
loop_
_entity_poly.entity_id
_entity_poly.type
_entity_poly.pdbx_seq_one_letter_code
_entity_poly.pdbx_strand_id
1 'polypeptide(L)' 'TIADGRFPAGQYSFNWNGARVPSGIYFARLLAERVDKTVKMLLLK' A
#
# COMPACT_ATOMS: atom_id res chain seq x y z
N THR A 1 3.27 1.02 -8.22
CA THR A 1 3.18 -0.23 -7.43
C THR A 1 4.13 -0.13 -6.25
N ILE A 2 3.66 -0.36 -5.02
CA ILE A 2 4.47 -0.19 -3.78
C ILE A 2 5.28 -1.47 -3.49
N ALA A 3 4.70 -2.63 -3.77
CA ALA A 3 5.34 -3.95 -3.70
C ALA A 3 4.67 -4.87 -4.72
N ASP A 4 5.45 -5.74 -5.35
CA ASP A 4 4.95 -6.76 -6.28
C ASP A 4 5.89 -7.98 -6.24
N GLY A 5 5.33 -9.18 -6.40
CA GLY A 5 6.07 -10.44 -6.37
C GLY A 5 5.58 -11.46 -5.34
N ARG A 6 6.30 -12.59 -5.25
CA ARG A 6 6.01 -13.66 -4.28
C ARG A 6 6.65 -13.36 -2.94
N PHE A 7 5.82 -13.31 -1.91
CA PHE A 7 6.22 -13.19 -0.51
C PHE A 7 5.80 -14.47 0.22
N PRO A 8 6.71 -15.22 0.86
CA PRO A 8 6.33 -16.33 1.72
C PRO A 8 5.49 -15.86 2.91
N ALA A 9 4.92 -16.79 3.67
CA ALA A 9 4.19 -16.44 4.88
C ALA A 9 5.09 -15.70 5.87
N GLY A 10 4.65 -14.54 6.35
CA GLY A 10 5.44 -13.68 7.23
C GLY A 10 4.80 -12.30 7.42
N GLN A 11 5.49 -11.43 8.18
CA GLN A 11 5.10 -10.03 8.33
C GLN A 11 5.97 -9.15 7.43
N TYR A 12 5.33 -8.23 6.73
CA TYR A 12 5.99 -7.29 5.82
C TYR A 12 5.53 -5.86 6.12
N SER A 13 6.46 -4.93 6.08
CA SER A 13 6.18 -3.49 6.12
C SER A 13 6.72 -2.85 4.85
N PHE A 14 5.85 -2.12 4.16
CA PHE A 14 6.21 -1.36 2.97
C PHE A 14 5.95 0.12 3.23
N ASN A 15 6.93 0.95 2.90
CA ASN A 15 6.79 2.39 3.01
C ASN A 15 6.40 3.00 1.65
N TRP A 16 5.30 3.73 1.61
CA TRP A 16 4.92 4.51 0.44
C TRP A 16 5.42 5.95 0.56
N ASN A 17 6.36 6.33 -0.31
CA ASN A 17 6.87 7.70 -0.35
C ASN A 17 5.92 8.64 -1.15
N GLY A 18 5.09 9.38 -0.43
CA GLY A 18 4.15 10.36 -0.99
C GLY A 18 4.76 11.73 -1.36
N ALA A 19 6.08 11.94 -1.26
CA ALA A 19 6.69 13.27 -1.38
C ALA A 19 6.41 13.98 -2.72
N ARG A 20 6.28 13.22 -3.82
CA ARG A 20 6.09 13.76 -5.18
C ARG A 20 4.64 13.83 -5.64
N VAL A 21 3.68 13.50 -4.77
CA VAL A 21 2.25 13.58 -5.09
C VAL A 21 1.54 14.65 -4.25
N PRO A 22 0.42 15.22 -4.70
CA PRO A 22 -0.33 16.22 -3.93
C PRO A 22 -0.92 15.66 -2.63
N SER A 23 -1.22 16.54 -1.67
CA SER A 23 -2.07 16.16 -0.52
C SER A 23 -3.43 15.68 -1.00
N GLY A 24 -4.02 14.69 -0.34
CA GLY A 24 -5.30 14.12 -0.76
C GLY A 24 -5.56 12.73 -0.22
N ILE A 25 -6.67 12.14 -0.68
CA ILE A 25 -7.07 10.77 -0.33
C ILE A 25 -6.48 9.81 -1.36
N TYR A 26 -5.84 8.75 -0.87
CA TYR A 26 -5.25 7.68 -1.67
C TYR A 26 -5.82 6.33 -1.24
N PHE A 27 -5.81 5.37 -2.15
CA PHE A 27 -6.21 4.00 -1.85
C PHE A 27 -5.03 3.07 -2.13
N ALA A 28 -4.68 2.24 -1.16
CA ALA A 28 -3.78 1.11 -1.33
C ALA A 28 -4.60 -0.18 -1.32
N ARG A 29 -4.28 -1.10 -2.23
CA ARG A 29 -4.90 -2.42 -2.28
C ARG A 29 -3.83 -3.49 -2.06
N LEU A 30 -4.07 -4.38 -1.12
CA LEU A 30 -3.29 -5.57 -0.86
C LEU A 30 -4.03 -6.77 -1.45
N LEU A 31 -3.39 -7.43 -2.42
CA LEU A 31 -3.87 -8.67 -3.03
C LEU A 31 -2.93 -9.80 -2.66
N ALA A 32 -3.49 -10.87 -2.09
CA ALA A 32 -2.83 -12.15 -1.85
C ALA A 32 -3.84 -13.28 -2.10
N GLU A 33 -3.40 -14.53 -2.11
CA GLU A 33 -4.25 -15.69 -2.52
C GLU A 33 -5.62 -15.75 -1.84
N ARG A 34 -5.72 -15.34 -0.56
CA ARG A 34 -6.96 -15.35 0.22
C ARG A 34 -7.31 -14.00 0.83
N VAL A 35 -6.59 -12.94 0.48
CA VAL A 35 -6.76 -11.61 1.06
C VAL A 35 -6.92 -10.59 -0.05
N ASP A 36 -8.04 -9.89 -0.04
CA ASP A 36 -8.24 -8.65 -0.80
C ASP A 36 -8.60 -7.57 0.21
N LYS A 37 -7.67 -6.66 0.45
CA LYS A 37 -7.83 -5.60 1.44
C LYS A 37 -7.57 -4.25 0.79
N THR A 38 -8.52 -3.34 0.94
CA THR A 38 -8.36 -1.95 0.54
C THR A 38 -8.17 -1.08 1.78
N VAL A 39 -7.21 -0.16 1.70
CA VAL A 39 -6.88 0.80 2.76
C VAL A 39 -7.01 2.21 2.19
N LYS A 40 -7.87 3.02 2.80
CA LYS A 40 -7.97 4.45 2.53
C LYS A 40 -6.89 5.17 3.33
N MET A 41 -6.11 6.00 2.66
CA MET A 41 -5.00 6.77 3.22
C MET A 41 -5.26 8.26 3.00
N LEU A 42 -4.86 9.09 3.96
CA LEU A 42 -4.90 10.54 3.84
C LEU A 42 -3.46 11.06 3.85
N LEU A 43 -3.06 11.75 2.79
CA LEU A 43 -1.78 12.45 2.71
C LEU A 43 -2.01 13.93 2.98
N LEU A 44 -1.37 14.44 4.04
CA LEU A 44 -1.32 15.86 4.40
C LEU A 44 0.14 16.32 4.36
N LYS A 45 0.39 17.53 3.89
CA LYS A 45 1.71 18.18 3.85
C LYS A 45 1.72 19.34 4.82
#